data_AF-A0AAW0CFW5-F1
#
_entry.id   AF-A0AAW0CFW5-F1
#
_cell.length_a   1.000
_cell.length_b   1.000
_cell.length_c   1.000
_cell.angle_alpha   90.00
_cell.angle_beta   90.00
_cell.angle_gamma   90.00
#
_symmetry.space_group_name_H-M   'P 1'
#
loop_
_entity.id
_entity.type
_entity.pdbx_description
1 polymer ?
#
loop_
_entity_poly.entity_id
_entity_poly.type
_entity_poly.pdbx_seq_one_letter_code
_entity_poly.pdbx_strand_id
1 'polypeptide(L)'
;MTADLQRPVRAHPDKELLLQTTDAARRWGVDDAAVCVASLHDVGQFLPDFMADEMLSEGVSIWKASRDYRCSLSGIAGLPAKRRFTASELQDSEVEAFGKNPLTKAKKNLRHPDAQSKRINIHGPSLETFRSAVENAYNAGIGI
;
A
#
# COMPACT_ATOMS: atom_id res chain seq x y z
N MET A 1 -33.34 -24.26 10.17
CA MET A 1 -32.33 -23.24 10.54
C MET A 1 -31.10 -23.51 9.70
N THR A 2 -31.06 -22.96 8.50
CA THR A 2 -29.92 -23.08 7.57
C THR A 2 -28.88 -22.05 7.97
N ALA A 3 -27.69 -22.51 8.34
CA ALA A 3 -26.53 -21.66 8.59
C ALA A 3 -26.17 -20.95 7.29
N ASP A 4 -26.53 -19.67 7.22
CA ASP A 4 -26.11 -18.75 6.17
C ASP A 4 -24.62 -18.45 6.42
N LEU A 5 -23.76 -19.39 6.01
CA LEU A 5 -22.32 -19.18 5.96
C LEU A 5 -22.06 -18.12 4.90
N GLN A 6 -22.10 -16.87 5.35
CA GLN A 6 -21.76 -15.68 4.57
C GLN A 6 -20.48 -15.96 3.78
N ARG A 7 -20.60 -15.85 2.46
CA ARG A 7 -19.48 -15.96 1.52
C ARG A 7 -18.33 -15.06 2.01
N PRO A 8 -17.06 -15.48 1.90
CA PRO A 8 -15.94 -14.58 2.11
C PRO A 8 -15.97 -13.50 1.01
N VAL A 9 -16.57 -12.35 1.31
CA VAL A 9 -16.38 -11.09 0.59
C VAL A 9 -14.98 -10.63 1.02
N ARG A 10 -13.93 -10.55 0.19
CA ARG A 10 -13.79 -9.88 -1.12
C ARG A 10 -12.65 -10.51 -1.93
N ALA A 11 -12.83 -10.65 -3.25
CA ALA A 11 -11.78 -11.05 -4.19
C ALA A 11 -11.15 -9.88 -4.97
N HIS A 12 -11.59 -8.64 -4.75
CA HIS A 12 -11.01 -7.47 -5.39
C HIS A 12 -10.64 -6.40 -4.36
N PRO A 13 -9.52 -5.70 -4.59
CA PRO A 13 -9.23 -4.47 -3.86
C PRO A 13 -10.35 -3.48 -4.14
N ASP A 14 -11.09 -3.18 -3.09
CA ASP A 14 -12.15 -2.21 -3.16
C ASP A 14 -11.50 -0.84 -3.10
N LYS A 15 -11.89 0.08 -3.99
CA LYS A 15 -11.57 1.51 -3.89
C LYS A 15 -11.79 2.02 -2.45
N GLU A 16 -12.77 1.45 -1.77
CA GLU A 16 -13.07 1.69 -0.35
C GLU A 16 -11.87 1.38 0.58
N LEU A 17 -11.16 0.27 0.38
CA LEU A 17 -9.99 -0.09 1.18
C LEU A 17 -8.88 0.97 1.04
N LEU A 18 -8.62 1.42 -0.20
CA LEU A 18 -7.63 2.45 -0.49
C LEU A 18 -7.97 3.77 0.24
N LEU A 19 -9.23 4.20 0.18
CA LEU A 19 -9.71 5.41 0.84
C LEU A 19 -9.65 5.30 2.36
N GLN A 20 -10.03 4.14 2.92
CA GLN A 20 -9.93 3.88 4.36
C GLN A 20 -8.46 3.87 4.83
N THR A 21 -7.53 3.28 4.08
CA THR A 21 -6.08 3.30 4.40
C THR A 21 -5.55 4.73 4.40
N THR A 22 -5.94 5.52 3.40
CA THR A 22 -5.50 6.92 3.26
C THR A 22 -6.02 7.79 4.40
N ASP A 23 -7.30 7.65 4.75
CA ASP A 23 -7.90 8.36 5.87
C ASP A 23 -7.28 7.95 7.22
N ALA A 24 -7.05 6.65 7.43
CA ALA A 24 -6.39 6.16 8.62
C ALA A 24 -4.97 6.72 8.77
N ALA A 25 -4.20 6.75 7.68
CA ALA A 25 -2.86 7.35 7.66
C ALA A 25 -2.91 8.83 8.05
N ARG A 26 -3.82 9.61 7.45
CA ARG A 26 -4.00 11.03 7.77
C ARG A 26 -4.38 11.25 9.24
N ARG A 27 -5.33 10.48 9.79
CA ARG A 27 -5.75 10.58 11.20
C ARG A 27 -4.66 10.20 12.18
N TRP A 28 -3.73 9.35 11.75
CA TRP A 28 -2.53 9.02 12.51
C TRP A 28 -1.50 10.15 12.55
N GLY A 29 -1.71 11.24 11.80
CA GLY A 29 -0.80 12.37 11.77
C GLY A 29 0.52 12.08 11.05
N VAL A 30 0.52 11.15 10.10
CA VAL A 30 1.67 10.99 9.19
C VAL A 30 1.73 12.19 8.24
N ASP A 31 2.89 12.44 7.66
CA ASP A 31 3.10 13.54 6.71
C ASP A 31 2.35 13.33 5.38
N ASP A 32 2.21 14.41 4.60
CA ASP A 32 1.52 14.39 3.30
C ASP A 32 2.15 13.38 2.32
N ALA A 33 3.47 13.15 2.43
CA ALA A 33 4.17 12.13 1.68
C ALA A 33 3.61 10.73 1.97
N ALA A 34 3.49 10.35 3.24
CA ALA A 34 2.94 9.06 3.64
C ALA A 34 1.43 8.95 3.36
N VAL A 35 0.66 10.04 3.43
CA VAL A 35 -0.74 10.07 2.98
C VAL A 35 -0.83 9.84 1.47
N CYS A 36 0.02 10.48 0.67
CA CYS A 36 0.10 10.27 -0.76
C CYS A 36 0.45 8.80 -1.07
N VAL A 37 1.44 8.22 -0.37
CA VAL A 37 1.79 6.80 -0.49
C VAL A 37 0.58 5.91 -0.17
N ALA A 38 -0.15 6.19 0.91
CA ALA A 38 -1.35 5.47 1.28
C ALA A 38 -2.42 5.51 0.18
N SER A 39 -2.58 6.65 -0.49
CA SER A 39 -3.55 6.83 -1.56
C SER A 39 -3.20 6.10 -2.87
N LEU A 40 -1.95 5.64 -3.02
CA LEU A 40 -1.48 5.02 -4.26
C LEU A 40 -1.00 3.58 -4.08
N HIS A 41 -0.87 3.09 -2.85
CA HIS A 41 -0.22 1.80 -2.56
C HIS A 41 -0.84 0.59 -3.28
N ASP A 42 -2.15 0.64 -3.59
CA ASP A 42 -2.91 -0.38 -4.31
C ASP A 42 -3.29 0.02 -5.74
N VAL A 43 -2.89 1.20 -6.23
CA VAL A 43 -3.37 1.73 -7.52
C VAL A 43 -3.07 0.80 -8.70
N GLY A 44 -1.93 0.11 -8.68
CA GLY A 44 -1.53 -0.83 -9.72
C GLY A 44 -2.44 -2.05 -9.85
N GLN A 45 -3.33 -2.33 -8.90
CA GLN A 45 -4.34 -3.38 -9.06
C GLN A 45 -5.52 -2.96 -9.95
N PHE A 46 -5.66 -1.65 -10.21
CA PHE A 46 -6.66 -1.08 -11.12
C PHE A 46 -6.08 -0.78 -12.50
N LEU A 47 -4.75 -0.84 -12.65
CA LEU A 47 -4.06 -0.56 -13.91
C LEU A 47 -3.89 -1.85 -14.72
N PRO A 48 -3.86 -1.75 -16.06
CA PRO A 48 -3.36 -2.83 -16.91
C PRO A 48 -1.92 -3.23 -16.53
N ASP A 49 -1.59 -4.52 -16.65
CA ASP A 49 -0.28 -5.06 -16.25
C ASP A 49 0.90 -4.29 -16.87
N PHE A 50 0.80 -3.87 -18.13
CA PHE A 50 1.88 -3.13 -18.80
C PHE A 50 2.13 -1.74 -18.21
N MET A 51 1.08 -1.05 -17.74
CA MET A 51 1.21 0.26 -17.07
C MET A 51 1.78 0.09 -15.66
N ALA A 52 1.36 -0.97 -14.96
CA ALA A 52 1.95 -1.30 -13.68
C ALA A 52 3.46 -1.56 -13.85
N ASP A 53 3.86 -2.38 -14.81
CA ASP A 53 5.28 -2.68 -15.09
C ASP A 53 6.09 -1.43 -15.46
N GLU A 54 5.54 -0.52 -16.26
CA GLU A 54 6.14 0.76 -16.59
C GLU A 54 6.38 1.63 -15.34
N MET A 55 5.37 1.78 -14.48
CA MET A 55 5.46 2.51 -13.20
C MET A 55 6.51 1.94 -12.23
N LEU A 56 6.96 0.70 -12.43
CA LEU A 56 8.01 0.06 -11.65
C LEU A 56 9.39 0.18 -12.27
N SER A 57 9.43 0.37 -13.59
CA SER A 57 10.66 0.42 -14.35
C SER A 57 11.32 1.80 -14.27
N GLU A 58 10.55 2.88 -14.19
CA GLU A 58 11.04 4.27 -14.26
C GLU A 58 11.63 4.85 -12.93
N GLY A 59 12.19 4.01 -12.05
CA GLY A 59 12.96 4.48 -10.88
C GLY A 59 12.23 4.38 -9.53
N VAL A 60 12.67 5.17 -8.53
CA VAL A 60 12.22 5.14 -7.13
C VAL A 60 10.81 5.75 -7.00
N SER A 61 9.83 5.19 -7.71
CA SER A 61 8.45 5.59 -7.50
C SER A 61 8.02 5.12 -6.12
N ILE A 62 7.24 5.95 -5.42
CA ILE A 62 6.54 5.55 -4.20
C ILE A 62 5.81 4.21 -4.41
N TRP A 63 5.29 4.00 -5.62
CA TRP A 63 4.63 2.76 -5.98
C TRP A 63 5.59 1.57 -5.99
N LYS A 64 6.77 1.68 -6.59
CA LYS A 64 7.83 0.68 -6.50
C LYS A 64 8.25 0.46 -5.06
N ALA A 65 8.43 1.50 -4.26
CA ALA A 65 8.77 1.36 -2.85
C ALA A 65 7.67 0.64 -2.05
N SER A 66 6.40 0.92 -2.34
CA SER A 66 5.23 0.32 -1.72
C SER A 66 4.99 -1.12 -2.17
N ARG A 67 5.18 -1.41 -3.46
CA ARG A 67 5.15 -2.75 -4.03
C ARG A 67 6.31 -3.57 -3.51
N ASP A 68 7.54 -3.04 -3.56
CA ASP A 68 8.72 -3.69 -2.98
C ASP A 68 8.56 -3.88 -1.48
N TYR A 69 7.81 -3.02 -0.78
CA TYR A 69 7.44 -3.23 0.62
C TYR A 69 6.43 -4.38 0.78
N ARG A 70 5.39 -4.42 -0.04
CA ARG A 70 4.43 -5.53 -0.08
C ARG A 70 5.12 -6.84 -0.43
N CYS A 71 6.03 -6.80 -1.40
CA CYS A 71 6.90 -7.88 -1.86
C CYS A 71 7.96 -8.25 -0.82
N SER A 72 8.49 -7.31 -0.03
CA SER A 72 9.44 -7.59 1.06
C SER A 72 8.75 -8.08 2.33
N LEU A 73 7.48 -7.73 2.53
CA LEU A 73 6.61 -8.38 3.52
C LEU A 73 6.18 -9.77 3.04
N SER A 74 6.21 -10.00 1.72
CA SER A 74 6.03 -11.28 1.08
C SER A 74 7.37 -11.86 0.55
N GLY A 75 8.46 -11.67 1.30
CA GLY A 75 9.85 -11.55 0.84
C GLY A 75 10.36 -12.41 -0.32
N ILE A 76 10.22 -11.95 -1.58
CA ILE A 76 11.12 -12.25 -2.72
C ILE A 76 11.01 -11.14 -3.80
N ALA A 77 12.14 -10.68 -4.35
CA ALA A 77 12.21 -10.01 -5.65
C ALA A 77 12.20 -11.06 -6.78
N GLY A 78 11.15 -11.09 -7.61
CA GLY A 78 11.07 -11.97 -8.80
C GLY A 78 10.07 -13.13 -8.76
N LEU A 79 9.19 -13.22 -7.75
CA LEU A 79 8.09 -14.20 -7.74
C LEU A 79 6.73 -13.57 -8.08
N PRO A 80 5.80 -14.36 -8.66
CA PRO A 80 4.46 -13.87 -9.01
C PRO A 80 3.74 -13.35 -7.76
N ALA A 81 3.03 -12.22 -7.91
CA ALA A 81 2.37 -11.41 -6.88
C ALA A 81 1.35 -12.13 -5.95
N LYS A 82 1.23 -13.45 -6.04
CA LYS A 82 0.20 -14.27 -5.36
C LYS A 82 0.69 -15.04 -4.13
N ARG A 83 1.99 -15.05 -3.81
CA ARG A 83 2.48 -15.70 -2.57
C ARG A 83 2.48 -14.70 -1.43
N ARG A 84 1.64 -14.94 -0.41
CA ARG A 84 1.68 -14.23 0.88
C ARG A 84 2.78 -14.89 1.70
N PHE A 85 3.88 -14.19 1.97
CA PHE A 85 4.80 -14.65 3.02
C PHE A 85 4.36 -14.07 4.37
N THR A 86 4.65 -14.81 5.41
CA THR A 86 4.52 -14.44 6.81
C THR A 86 5.86 -13.92 7.30
N ALA A 87 5.87 -13.07 8.33
CA ALA A 87 7.11 -12.48 8.86
C ALA A 87 8.14 -13.54 9.32
N SER A 88 7.69 -14.77 9.63
CA SER A 88 8.53 -15.92 9.96
C SER A 88 9.27 -16.55 8.78
N GLU A 89 8.96 -16.15 7.54
CA GLU A 89 9.56 -16.71 6.33
C GLU A 89 10.65 -15.80 5.71
N LEU A 90 10.88 -14.60 6.29
CA LEU A 90 11.94 -13.70 5.84
C LEU A 90 13.30 -14.20 6.33
N GLN A 91 14.28 -14.24 5.43
CA GLN A 91 15.68 -14.51 5.79
C GLN A 91 16.30 -13.29 6.50
N ASP A 92 17.27 -13.52 7.38
CA ASP A 92 17.96 -12.43 8.10
C ASP A 92 18.56 -11.39 7.16
N SER A 93 19.08 -11.82 6.01
CA SER A 93 19.63 -10.94 4.97
C SER A 93 18.58 -10.02 4.34
N GLU A 94 17.34 -10.46 4.23
CA GLU A 94 16.23 -9.67 3.71
C GLU A 94 15.75 -8.65 4.74
N VAL A 95 15.72 -9.02 6.02
CA VAL A 95 15.43 -8.11 7.12
C VAL A 95 16.50 -7.01 7.20
N GLU A 96 17.77 -7.37 7.02
CA GLU A 96 18.88 -6.42 6.98
C GLU A 96 18.78 -5.47 5.77
N ALA A 97 18.51 -6.02 4.57
CA ALA A 97 18.30 -5.21 3.36
C ALA A 97 17.11 -4.26 3.52
N PHE A 98 16.03 -4.73 4.15
CA PHE A 98 14.89 -3.88 4.51
C PHE A 98 15.31 -2.78 5.49
N GLY A 99 16.09 -3.10 6.52
CA GLY A 99 16.61 -2.11 7.48
C GLY A 99 17.44 -0.99 6.84
N LYS A 100 18.16 -1.28 5.75
CA LYS A 100 18.98 -0.31 5.00
C LYS A 100 18.19 0.62 4.07
N ASN A 101 16.92 0.33 3.80
CA ASN A 101 16.11 1.16 2.91
C ASN A 101 15.74 2.49 3.59
N PRO A 102 16.05 3.66 2.99
CA PRO A 102 15.76 4.97 3.60
C PRO A 102 14.26 5.21 3.83
N LEU A 103 13.40 4.50 3.11
CA LEU A 103 11.94 4.59 3.22
C LEU A 103 11.37 3.63 4.28
N THR A 104 12.19 2.86 4.99
CA THR A 104 11.71 1.84 5.94
C THR A 104 10.82 2.39 7.04
N LYS A 105 11.10 3.61 7.52
CA LYS A 105 10.24 4.28 8.50
C LYS A 105 8.84 4.56 7.92
N ALA A 106 8.78 5.15 6.72
CA ALA A 106 7.52 5.43 6.04
C ALA A 106 6.74 4.14 5.74
N LYS A 107 7.43 3.09 5.28
CA LYS A 107 6.86 1.77 5.01
C LYS A 107 6.23 1.15 6.26
N LYS A 108 6.95 1.15 7.40
CA LYS A 108 6.41 0.67 8.69
C LYS A 108 5.20 1.49 9.14
N ASN A 109 5.26 2.81 8.98
CA ASN A 109 4.16 3.71 9.35
C ASN A 109 2.89 3.46 8.53
N LEU A 110 3.02 3.03 7.27
CA LEU A 110 1.88 2.72 6.39
C LEU A 110 1.15 1.43 6.75
N ARG A 111 1.88 0.46 7.34
CA ARG A 111 1.35 -0.89 7.57
C ARG A 111 0.21 -0.92 8.57
N HIS A 112 0.29 -0.09 9.59
CA HIS A 112 -0.75 -0.08 10.61
C HIS A 112 -2.07 0.51 10.09
N PRO A 113 -2.09 1.66 9.37
CA PRO A 113 -3.28 2.12 8.64
C PRO A 113 -3.88 1.07 7.71
N ASP A 114 -3.05 0.38 6.91
CA ASP A 114 -3.50 -0.67 5.97
C ASP A 114 -4.10 -1.90 6.70
N ALA A 115 -3.56 -2.28 7.85
CA ALA A 115 -4.14 -3.35 8.65
C ALA A 115 -5.48 -2.94 9.28
N GLN A 116 -5.65 -1.65 9.62
CA GLN A 116 -6.83 -1.12 10.31
C GLN A 116 -7.97 -0.73 9.37
N SER A 117 -7.71 -0.53 8.08
CA SER A 117 -8.64 -0.10 7.03
C SER A 117 -9.47 -1.23 6.42
N LYS A 118 -9.53 -2.39 7.05
CA LYS A 118 -10.31 -3.56 6.57
C LYS A 118 -11.69 -3.63 7.21
N ARG A 119 -12.29 -2.47 7.49
CA ARG A 119 -13.58 -2.39 8.20
C ARG A 119 -14.73 -2.43 7.22
N ILE A 120 -15.63 -3.39 7.43
CA ILE A 120 -16.86 -3.54 6.66
C ILE A 120 -17.83 -2.42 7.07
N ASN A 121 -18.55 -1.84 6.10
CA ASN A 121 -19.55 -0.78 6.30
C ASN A 121 -19.02 0.57 6.83
N ILE A 122 -17.73 0.83 6.70
CA ILE A 122 -17.18 2.17 6.90
C ILE A 122 -16.96 2.79 5.53
N HIS A 123 -17.47 4.02 5.36
CA HIS A 123 -17.17 4.82 4.18
C HIS A 123 -16.00 5.75 4.50
N GLY A 124 -14.96 5.64 3.69
CA GLY A 124 -13.86 6.58 3.64
C GLY A 124 -14.29 7.89 2.99
N PRO A 125 -13.53 8.97 3.23
CA PRO A 125 -13.66 10.20 2.47
C PRO A 125 -13.37 9.96 0.98
N SER A 126 -13.84 10.88 0.13
CA SER A 126 -13.60 10.83 -1.32
C SER A 126 -12.12 11.06 -1.69
N LEU A 127 -11.72 10.69 -2.91
CA LEU A 127 -10.37 10.99 -3.43
C LEU A 127 -10.05 12.49 -3.41
N GLU A 128 -11.04 13.34 -3.67
CA GLU A 128 -10.87 14.81 -3.65
C GLU A 128 -10.39 15.32 -2.29
N THR A 129 -10.75 14.64 -1.20
CA THR A 129 -10.32 14.98 0.15
C THR A 129 -8.79 14.90 0.32
N PHE A 130 -8.11 14.15 -0.55
CA PHE A 130 -6.66 13.91 -0.48
C PHE A 130 -5.87 14.62 -1.59
N ARG A 131 -6.55 15.31 -2.51
CA ARG A 131 -5.92 16.01 -3.64
C ARG A 131 -4.77 16.91 -3.19
N SER A 132 -5.00 17.75 -2.18
CA SER A 132 -3.98 18.68 -1.70
C SER A 132 -2.74 17.99 -1.14
N ALA A 133 -2.89 16.84 -0.47
CA ALA A 133 -1.77 16.08 0.06
C ALA A 133 -0.92 15.47 -1.07
N VAL A 134 -1.58 14.98 -2.12
CA VAL A 134 -0.91 14.45 -3.33
C VAL A 134 -0.19 15.58 -4.07
N GLU A 135 -0.83 16.72 -4.26
CA GLU A 135 -0.20 17.90 -4.90
C GLU A 135 1.00 18.42 -4.08
N ASN A 136 0.88 18.48 -2.75
CA ASN A 136 1.98 18.86 -1.87
C ASN A 136 3.16 17.89 -1.98
N ALA A 137 2.89 16.58 -1.98
CA ALA A 137 3.92 15.55 -2.15
C ALA A 137 4.62 15.68 -3.51
N TYR A 138 3.85 15.88 -4.59
CA TYR A 138 4.38 16.10 -5.93
C TYR A 138 5.27 17.34 -6.00
N ASN A 139 4.80 18.48 -5.48
CA ASN A 139 5.54 19.74 -5.47
C ASN A 139 6.79 19.69 -4.58
N ALA A 140 6.80 18.82 -3.56
CA ALA A 140 7.96 18.55 -2.73
C ALA A 140 9.03 17.67 -3.43
N GLY A 141 8.83 17.31 -4.70
CA GLY A 141 9.75 16.48 -5.47
C GLY A 141 9.71 15.01 -5.07
N ILE A 142 8.66 14.59 -4.38
CA ILE A 142 8.45 13.17 -4.11
C ILE A 142 7.99 12.55 -5.43
N GLY A 143 8.85 11.74 -6.05
CA GLY A 143 8.53 11.07 -7.31
C GLY A 143 7.30 10.19 -7.16
N ILE A 144 6.16 10.71 -7.61
CA ILE A 144 4.90 9.97 -7.74
C ILE A 144 4.91 9.24 -9.08
#